data_AF-A0A4Y4X8I7-F1
#
_entry.id   AF-A0A4Y4X8I7-F1
#
_cell.length_a   1.000
_cell.length_b   1.000
_cell.length_c   1.000
_cell.angle_alpha   90.00
_cell.angle_beta   90.00
_cell.angle_gamma   90.00
#
_symmetry.space_group_name_H-M   'P 1'
#
loop_
_entity.id
_entity.type
_entity.pdbx_description
1 polymer ?
#
loop_
_entity_poly.entity_id
_entity_poly.type
_entity_poly.pdbx_seq_one_letter_code
_entity_poly.pdbx_strand_id
1 'polypeptide(L)' 'AGVKSGDNILKINNESTLSMSIDDAINLMRGKPKTSIQITVVRKNEPKPLVFNIVRDIIKIPSVYVKKI' A
#
# COMPACT_ATOMS: atom_id res chain seq x y z
N ALA A 1 -2.69 -2.57 -9.86
CA ALA A 1 -3.25 -3.35 -8.74
C ALA A 1 -4.58 -2.73 -8.34
N GLY A 2 -5.66 -3.51 -8.28
CA GLY A 2 -7.05 -3.06 -8.10
C GLY A 2 -7.46 -2.62 -6.69
N VAL A 3 -6.53 -1.98 -5.97
CA VAL A 3 -6.78 -1.38 -4.65
C VAL A 3 -7.59 -0.10 -4.85
N LYS A 4 -8.65 0.08 -4.06
CA LYS A 4 -9.55 1.25 -4.14
C LYS A 4 -9.48 2.06 -2.84
N SER A 5 -9.86 3.33 -2.91
CA SER A 5 -10.03 4.14 -1.70
C SER A 5 -11.11 3.52 -0.80
N GLY A 6 -10.86 3.51 0.51
CA GLY A 6 -11.74 2.88 1.50
C GLY A 6 -11.43 1.40 1.81
N ASP A 7 -10.39 0.86 1.20
CA ASP A 7 -9.86 -0.47 1.48
C ASP A 7 -9.08 -0.48 2.81
N ASN A 8 -9.41 -1.42 3.71
CA ASN A 8 -8.70 -1.59 4.97
C ASN A 8 -7.67 -2.71 4.84
N ILE A 9 -6.40 -2.41 5.11
CA ILE A 9 -5.32 -3.40 5.09
C ILE A 9 -5.35 -4.16 6.41
N LEU A 10 -5.48 -5.49 6.35
CA LEU A 10 -5.42 -6.41 7.50
C LEU A 10 -4.05 -7.02 7.71
N LYS A 11 -3.35 -7.34 6.60
CA LYS A 11 -2.02 -7.95 6.65
C LYS A 11 -1.14 -7.41 5.53
N ILE A 12 0.15 -7.28 5.83
CA ILE A 12 1.20 -6.92 4.88
C ILE A 12 2.25 -8.03 4.92
N ASN A 13 2.45 -8.70 3.79
CA ASN A 13 3.23 -9.92 3.58
C ASN A 13 2.79 -11.08 4.46
N ASN A 14 3.09 -11.01 5.75
CA ASN A 14 2.70 -12.00 6.75
C ASN A 14 2.46 -11.37 8.14
N GLU A 15 2.63 -10.05 8.26
CA GLU A 15 2.42 -9.31 9.50
C GLU A 15 1.02 -8.70 9.54
N SER A 16 0.39 -8.80 10.71
CA SER A 16 -0.93 -8.23 10.95
C SER A 16 -0.81 -6.75 11.24
N THR A 17 -1.48 -5.91 10.45
CA THR A 17 -1.48 -4.45 10.64
C THR A 17 -2.33 -3.99 11.82
N LEU A 18 -3.13 -4.88 12.44
CA LEU A 18 -3.99 -4.58 13.59
C LEU A 18 -3.23 -4.03 14.80
N SER A 19 -1.97 -4.44 14.98
CA SER A 19 -1.14 -4.06 16.13
C SER A 19 0.03 -3.16 15.75
N MET A 20 0.10 -2.70 14.50
CA MET A 20 1.21 -1.93 13.97
C MET A 20 0.89 -0.43 13.96
N SER A 21 1.89 0.40 14.20
CA SER A 21 1.76 1.83 13.90
C SER A 21 1.66 2.04 12.38
N ILE A 22 1.05 3.17 11.99
CA ILE A 22 1.01 3.60 10.59
C ILE A 22 2.43 3.72 10.03
N ASP A 23 3.38 4.22 10.82
CA ASP A 23 4.77 4.39 10.41
C ASP A 23 5.45 3.04 10.15
N ASP A 24 5.20 2.05 11.00
CA ASP A 24 5.75 0.69 10.84
C ASP A 24 5.18 0.02 9.59
N ALA A 25 3.87 0.17 9.37
CA ALA A 25 3.20 -0.33 8.16
C ALA A 25 3.80 0.33 6.91
N ILE A 26 4.04 1.64 6.91
CA ILE A 26 4.71 2.35 5.81
C ILE A 26 6.12 1.80 5.58
N ASN A 27 6.88 1.55 6.64
CA ASN A 27 8.23 1.01 6.55
C ASN A 27 8.26 -0.39 5.92
N LEU A 28 7.28 -1.27 6.24
CA LEU A 28 7.11 -2.56 5.57
C LEU A 28 6.66 -2.44 4.11
N MET A 29 5.81 -1.46 3.81
CA MET A 29 5.37 -1.21 2.44
C MET A 29 6.52 -0.68 1.58
N ARG A 30 7.38 0.16 2.16
CA ARG A 30 8.63 0.61 1.55
C ARG A 30 9.62 -0.55 1.48
N GLY A 31 10.51 -0.52 0.50
CA GLY A 31 11.45 -1.61 0.28
C GLY A 31 12.18 -1.46 -1.04
N LYS A 32 13.01 -2.44 -1.37
CA LYS A 32 13.79 -2.42 -2.61
C LYS A 32 12.86 -2.38 -3.83
N PRO A 33 13.09 -1.50 -4.81
CA PRO A 33 12.29 -1.48 -6.03
C PRO A 33 12.38 -2.83 -6.75
N LYS A 34 11.32 -3.18 -7.50
CA LYS A 34 11.12 -4.47 -8.18
C LYS A 34 10.90 -5.67 -7.26
N THR A 35 10.68 -5.47 -5.96
CA THR A 35 10.24 -6.55 -5.07
C THR A 35 8.72 -6.59 -5.01
N SER A 36 8.17 -7.80 -4.96
CA SER A 36 6.73 -7.99 -4.73
C SER A 36 6.41 -7.85 -3.25
N ILE A 37 5.26 -7.25 -2.96
CA ILE A 37 4.63 -7.22 -1.64
C ILE A 37 3.24 -7.80 -1.75
N GLN A 38 2.87 -8.66 -0.81
CA GLN A 38 1.52 -9.17 -0.69
C GLN A 38 0.77 -8.32 0.34
N ILE A 39 -0.43 -7.84 0.01
CA ILE A 39 -1.30 -7.17 0.97
C ILE A 39 -2.65 -7.85 1.00
N THR A 40 -3.16 -8.07 2.21
CA THR A 40 -4.51 -8.59 2.42
C THR A 40 -5.40 -7.45 2.88
N VAL A 41 -6.47 -7.25 2.12
CA VAL A 41 -7.33 -6.09 2.22
C VAL A 41 -8.77 -6.55 2.41
N VAL A 42 -9.51 -5.88 3.28
CA VAL A 42 -10.97 -6.03 3.39
C VAL A 42 -11.68 -4.78 2.92
N ARG A 43 -12.74 -4.99 2.14
CA ARG A 43 -13.59 -3.94 1.63
C ARG A 43 -14.95 -4.10 2.26
N LYS A 44 -15.56 -3.02 2.75
CA LYS A 44 -16.90 -3.07 3.39
C LYS A 44 -17.97 -3.75 2.52
N ASN A 45 -17.84 -3.66 1.20
CA ASN A 45 -18.79 -4.24 0.24
C ASN A 45 -18.47 -5.69 -0.14
N GLU A 46 -17.35 -6.26 0.32
CA GLU A 46 -16.96 -7.64 0.03
C GLU A 46 -16.68 -8.38 1.34
N PRO A 47 -17.42 -9.45 1.66
CA PRO A 47 -17.23 -10.19 2.92
C PRO A 47 -15.93 -10.98 2.97
N LYS A 48 -15.26 -11.18 1.83
CA LYS A 48 -14.03 -11.97 1.74
C LYS A 48 -12.80 -11.06 1.68
N PRO A 49 -11.72 -11.37 2.44
CA PRO A 49 -10.45 -10.70 2.28
C PRO A 49 -9.91 -10.89 0.86
N LEU A 50 -9.49 -9.79 0.24
CA LEU A 50 -8.86 -9.74 -1.07
C LEU A 50 -7.35 -9.71 -0.88
N VAL A 51 -6.64 -10.60 -1.56
CA VAL A 51 -5.17 -10.65 -1.53
C VAL A 51 -4.65 -10.02 -2.81
N PHE A 52 -3.82 -8.98 -2.68
CA PHE A 52 -3.19 -8.29 -3.80
C PHE A 52 -1.68 -8.45 -3.73
N ASN A 53 -1.07 -8.92 -4.82
CA ASN A 53 0.37 -8.83 -5.02
C ASN A 53 0.69 -7.55 -5.80
N ILE A 54 1.50 -6.68 -5.22
CA ILE A 54 1.92 -5.40 -5.79
C ILE A 54 3.43 -5.43 -5.99
N VAL A 55 3.91 -4.97 -7.14
CA VAL A 55 5.35 -4.81 -7.38
C VAL A 55 5.75 -3.39 -6.98
N ARG A 56 6.78 -3.26 -6.14
CA ARG A 56 7.30 -1.95 -5.73
C ARG A 56 7.97 -1.27 -6.92
N ASP A 57 7.65 0.00 -7.13
CA ASP A 57 8.26 0.81 -8.17
C ASP A 57 8.69 2.18 -7.64
N ILE A 58 9.62 2.81 -8.35
CA ILE A 58 10.14 4.14 -8.02
C ILE A 58 9.15 5.18 -8.57
N ILE A 59 8.36 5.77 -7.68
CA ILE A 59 7.47 6.88 -8.04
C ILE A 59 8.33 8.13 -8.26
N LYS A 60 8.44 8.58 -9.51
CA LYS A 60 9.02 9.88 -9.84
C LYS A 60 7.94 10.95 -9.70
N ILE A 61 8.08 11.82 -8.70
CA ILE A 61 7.20 12.96 -8.51
C ILE A 61 7.69 14.07 -9.46
N PRO A 62 6.91 14.52 -10.45
CA PRO A 62 7.28 15.68 -11.24
C PRO A 62 7.28 16.91 -10.32
N SER A 63 8.40 17.60 -10.22
CA SER A 63 8.47 18.87 -9.50
C SER A 63 7.56 19.87 -10.20
N VAL A 64 6.54 20.36 -9.50
CA VAL A 64 5.68 21.43 -10.04
C VAL A 64 6.45 22.75 -9.91
N TYR A 65 6.99 23.24 -11.03
CA TYR A 65 7.47 24.62 -11.10
C TYR A 65 6.26 25.53 -10.93
N VAL A 66 6.13 26.14 -9.75
CA VAL A 66 5.16 27.21 -9.51
C VAL A 66 5.58 28.38 -10.41
N LYS A 67 4.85 28.61 -11.50
CA LYS A 67 4.99 29.83 -12.29
C LYS A 67 4.47 30.97 -11.40
N LYS A 68 5.39 31.73 -10.79
CA LYS A 68 5.06 32.99 -10.11
C LYS A 68 4.33 33.87 -11.13
N ILE A 69 3.09 34.23 -10.82
CA ILE A 69 2.32 35.28 -11.49
C ILE A 69 2.82 36.61 -10.95
#